data_AF-A0A832J2X6-F1
#
_entry.id   AF-A0A832J2X6-F1
#
_cell.length_a   1.000
_cell.length_b   1.000
_cell.length_c   1.000
_cell.angle_alpha   90.00
_cell.angle_beta   90.00
_cell.angle_gamma   90.00
#
_symmetry.space_group_name_H-M   'P 1'
#
loop_
_entity.id
_entity.type
_entity.pdbx_description
1 polymer ?
#
loop_
_entity_poly.entity_id
_entity_poly.type
_entity_poly.pdbx_seq_one_letter_code
_entity_poly.pdbx_strand_id
1 'polypeptide(L)'
;MNRQMRSQPGVMLQVFGQGVLLQGDSGVGKTDLALELVDRAHHLVADDAVEFVVEHDRLFGRCRASFDGFLEVHGLGLVSLTRLYGAQAVLEQAALDLVLRLENTVVDNYDRLQPVQQPWSL
;
A
#
# COMPACT_ATOMS: atom_id res chain seq x y z
N MET A 1 -19.79 2.82 -20.24
CA MET A 1 -18.38 2.87 -19.78
C MET A 1 -18.17 1.74 -18.79
N ASN A 2 -17.44 0.69 -19.19
CA ASN A 2 -17.13 -0.43 -18.29
C ASN A 2 -16.11 0.05 -17.25
N ARG A 3 -16.54 0.15 -15.99
CA ARG A 3 -15.66 0.40 -14.85
C ARG A 3 -14.88 -0.91 -14.62
N GLN A 4 -13.71 -1.07 -15.27
CA GLN A 4 -12.85 -2.22 -15.03
C GLN A 4 -12.22 -2.07 -13.64
N MET A 5 -12.72 -2.84 -12.69
CA MET A 5 -12.13 -3.00 -11.37
C MET A 5 -10.93 -3.94 -11.49
N ARG A 6 -9.74 -3.46 -11.16
CA ARG A 6 -8.51 -4.27 -11.14
C ARG A 6 -8.05 -4.44 -9.70
N SER A 7 -7.77 -5.67 -9.30
CA SER A 7 -7.13 -5.96 -8.01
C SER A 7 -5.64 -6.12 -8.22
N GLN A 8 -4.83 -5.48 -7.39
CA GLN A 8 -3.37 -5.62 -7.39
C GLN A 8 -2.90 -6.05 -5.99
N PRO A 9 -2.01 -7.05 -5.90
CA PRO A 9 -1.39 -7.39 -4.64
C PRO A 9 -0.48 -6.28 -4.12
N GLY A 10 -0.52 -6.03 -2.83
CA GLY A 10 0.30 -5.00 -2.18
C GLY A 10 -0.39 -4.36 -0.99
N VAL A 11 0.30 -3.40 -0.39
CA VAL A 11 -0.20 -2.62 0.75
C VAL A 11 -0.37 -1.18 0.31
N MET A 12 -1.55 -0.61 0.51
CA MET A 12 -1.81 0.79 0.16
C MET A 12 -1.92 1.63 1.43
N LEU A 13 -1.21 2.75 1.44
CA LEU A 13 -1.16 3.71 2.54
C LEU A 13 -1.41 5.13 2.02
N GLN A 14 -1.76 6.05 2.91
CA GLN A 14 -1.63 7.48 2.68
C GLN A 14 -0.51 8.03 3.57
N VAL A 15 0.56 8.51 2.93
CA VAL A 15 1.77 9.02 3.57
C VAL A 15 1.94 10.48 3.18
N PHE A 16 1.97 11.39 4.16
CA PHE A 16 1.96 12.85 3.93
C PHE A 16 0.88 13.32 2.95
N GLY A 17 -0.29 12.69 2.98
CA GLY A 17 -1.41 13.00 2.07
C GLY A 17 -1.28 12.43 0.66
N GLN A 18 -0.19 11.73 0.34
CA GLN A 18 0.01 11.04 -0.94
C GLN A 18 -0.39 9.56 -0.79
N GLY A 19 -1.17 9.02 -1.72
CA GLY A 19 -1.44 7.59 -1.72
C GLY A 19 -0.29 6.80 -2.34
N VAL A 20 0.18 5.81 -1.58
CA VAL A 20 1.35 5.02 -1.91
C VAL A 20 0.96 3.56 -1.95
N LEU A 21 1.22 2.89 -3.07
CA LEU A 21 1.15 1.43 -3.18
C LEU A 21 2.54 0.84 -2.95
N LEU A 22 2.68 0.07 -1.87
CA LEU A 22 3.86 -0.76 -1.61
C LEU A 22 3.68 -2.11 -2.32
N GLN A 23 4.65 -2.43 -3.18
CA GLN A 23 4.77 -3.71 -3.88
C GLN A 23 6.09 -4.39 -3.53
N GLY A 24 6.18 -5.68 -3.82
CA GLY A 24 7.37 -6.49 -3.57
C GLY A 24 6.99 -7.89 -3.14
N ASP A 25 7.98 -8.78 -3.08
CA ASP A 25 7.76 -10.18 -2.77
C ASP A 25 7.24 -10.40 -1.35
N SER A 26 6.65 -11.58 -1.10
CA SER A 26 6.24 -11.95 0.25
C SER A 26 7.45 -11.99 1.19
N GLY A 27 7.28 -11.50 2.42
CA GLY A 27 8.36 -11.45 3.40
C GLY A 27 9.41 -10.34 3.19
N VAL A 28 9.25 -9.45 2.20
CA VAL A 28 10.15 -8.29 1.99
C VAL A 28 9.97 -7.17 3.04
N GLY A 29 8.98 -7.27 3.93
CA GLY A 29 8.72 -6.29 4.98
C GLY A 29 7.67 -5.21 4.65
N LYS A 30 6.78 -5.45 3.66
CA LYS A 30 5.69 -4.49 3.31
C LYS A 30 4.79 -4.20 4.51
N THR A 31 4.35 -5.24 5.20
CA THR A 31 3.41 -5.15 6.32
C THR A 31 4.05 -4.52 7.54
N ASP A 32 5.31 -4.86 7.84
CA ASP A 32 6.07 -4.24 8.93
C ASP A 32 6.29 -2.74 8.67
N LEU A 33 6.67 -2.37 7.45
CA LEU A 33 6.79 -0.97 7.04
C LEU A 33 5.45 -0.22 7.14
N ALA A 34 4.34 -0.88 6.76
CA ALA A 34 3.02 -0.28 6.87
C ALA A 34 2.64 0.01 8.33
N LEU A 35 2.87 -0.94 9.24
CA LEU A 35 2.65 -0.74 10.68
C LEU A 35 3.49 0.42 11.21
N GLU A 36 4.77 0.46 10.86
CA GLU A 36 5.71 1.51 11.22
C GLU A 36 5.31 2.90 10.72
N LEU A 37 4.69 2.99 9.55
CA LEU A 37 4.17 4.25 9.01
C LEU A 37 2.88 4.67 9.73
N VAL A 38 2.00 3.71 10.06
CA VAL A 38 0.79 3.98 10.85
C VAL A 38 1.15 4.47 12.26
N ASP A 39 2.16 3.88 12.90
CA ASP A 39 2.69 4.32 14.20
C ASP A 39 3.18 5.79 14.15
N ARG A 40 3.63 6.23 12.98
CA ARG A 40 4.03 7.63 12.68
C ARG A 40 2.87 8.51 12.19
N ALA A 41 1.63 8.11 12.49
CA ALA A 41 0.39 8.82 12.15
C ALA A 41 0.06 8.89 10.66
N HIS A 42 0.53 7.92 9.86
CA HIS A 42 0.03 7.70 8.51
C HIS A 42 -1.16 6.73 8.51
N HIS A 43 -1.80 6.58 7.36
CA HIS A 43 -3.08 5.87 7.27
C HIS A 43 -2.96 4.63 6.39
N LEU A 44 -3.47 3.49 6.88
CA LEU A 44 -3.63 2.30 6.05
C LEU A 44 -4.92 2.40 5.23
N VAL A 45 -4.86 2.03 3.96
CA VAL A 45 -6.02 1.97 3.07
C VAL A 45 -6.41 0.53 2.77
N ALA A 46 -5.41 -0.33 2.51
CA ALA A 46 -5.62 -1.73 2.21
C ALA A 46 -4.34 -2.53 2.51
N ASP A 47 -4.52 -3.78 2.92
CA ASP A 47 -3.47 -4.79 3.04
C ASP A 47 -3.78 -5.97 2.10
N ASP A 48 -2.73 -6.67 1.66
CA ASP A 48 -2.73 -7.80 0.71
C ASP A 48 -3.29 -7.56 -0.71
N ALA A 49 -4.48 -6.96 -0.84
CA ALA A 49 -5.18 -6.80 -2.10
C ALA A 49 -5.87 -5.44 -2.19
N VAL A 50 -5.40 -4.63 -3.15
CA VAL A 50 -5.90 -3.28 -3.43
C VAL A 50 -6.78 -3.33 -4.67
N GLU A 51 -8.03 -2.91 -4.54
CA GLU A 51 -8.92 -2.68 -5.68
C GLU A 51 -8.76 -1.27 -6.20
N PHE A 52 -8.52 -1.15 -7.50
CA PHE A 52 -8.40 0.11 -8.19
C PHE A 52 -9.63 0.46 -9.01
N VAL A 53 -10.04 1.72 -8.90
CA VAL A 53 -11.17 2.31 -9.63
C VAL A 53 -10.79 3.70 -10.13
N VAL A 54 -11.21 4.04 -11.34
CA VAL A 54 -11.02 5.38 -11.89
C VAL A 54 -12.23 6.24 -11.55
N GLU A 55 -12.01 7.36 -10.86
CA GLU A 55 -13.01 8.35 -10.50
C GLU A 55 -12.47 9.75 -10.76
N HIS A 56 -13.24 10.59 -11.47
CA HIS A 56 -12.84 11.97 -11.78
C HIS A 56 -11.41 12.09 -12.36
N ASP A 57 -11.06 11.20 -13.29
CA ASP A 57 -9.74 11.15 -13.95
C ASP A 57 -8.56 10.85 -12.99
N ARG A 58 -8.83 10.31 -11.80
CA ARG A 58 -7.82 9.82 -10.85
C ARG A 58 -8.04 8.34 -10.55
N LEU A 59 -6.94 7.63 -10.35
CA LEU A 59 -6.96 6.23 -9.93
C LEU A 59 -7.03 6.17 -8.40
N PHE A 60 -8.10 5.62 -7.85
CA PHE A 60 -8.26 5.40 -6.41
C PHE A 60 -8.05 3.94 -6.08
N GLY A 61 -7.30 3.67 -5.02
CA GLY A 61 -7.19 2.36 -4.43
C GLY A 61 -7.96 2.28 -3.13
N ARG A 62 -8.56 1.11 -2.88
CA ARG A 62 -9.32 0.78 -1.67
C ARG A 62 -9.15 -0.70 -1.35
N CYS A 63 -9.52 -1.11 -0.15
CA CYS A 63 -9.54 -2.54 0.18
C CYS A 63 -10.64 -3.27 -0.60
N ARG A 64 -10.35 -4.51 -1.03
CA ARG A 64 -11.28 -5.39 -1.77
C ARG A 64 -12.52 -5.81 -0.96
N ALA A 65 -12.38 -5.88 0.35
CA ALA A 65 -13.46 -6.21 1.28
C ALA A 65 -13.65 -5.04 2.25
N SER A 66 -14.75 -5.04 3.01
CA SER A 66 -14.88 -4.16 4.16
C SER A 66 -13.66 -4.37 5.07
N PHE A 67 -12.79 -3.37 5.13
CA PHE A 67 -11.55 -3.44 5.87
C PHE A 67 -11.80 -3.01 7.31
N ASP A 68 -11.83 -3.97 8.23
CA ASP A 68 -12.04 -3.71 9.66
C ASP A 68 -10.78 -3.16 10.36
N GLY A 69 -9.76 -2.75 9.60
CA GLY A 69 -8.52 -2.20 10.16
C GLY A 69 -7.59 -3.24 10.76
N PHE A 70 -7.65 -4.49 10.32
CA PHE A 70 -6.77 -5.56 10.80
C PHE A 70 -5.55 -5.73 9.88
N LEU A 71 -4.40 -5.96 10.49
CA LEU A 71 -3.13 -6.21 9.82
C LEU A 71 -2.50 -7.50 10.38
N GLU A 72 -2.03 -8.41 9.53
CA GLU A 72 -1.32 -9.60 9.99
C GLU A 72 0.17 -9.31 10.13
N VAL A 73 0.66 -9.18 11.36
CA VAL A 73 2.05 -8.84 11.64
C VAL A 73 2.80 -10.09 12.10
N HIS A 74 3.93 -10.39 11.45
CA HIS A 74 4.70 -11.59 11.77
C HIS A 74 5.17 -11.56 13.23
N GLY A 75 4.93 -12.64 13.97
CA GLY A 75 5.26 -12.74 15.40
C GLY A 75 4.25 -12.11 16.36
N LEU A 76 3.31 -11.28 15.88
CA LEU A 76 2.23 -10.68 16.70
C LEU A 76 0.83 -11.23 16.35
N GLY A 77 0.64 -11.73 15.13
CA GLY A 77 -0.66 -12.17 14.62
C GLY A 77 -1.51 -11.02 14.10
N LEU A 78 -2.84 -11.18 14.11
CA LEU A 78 -3.79 -10.15 13.67
C LEU A 78 -3.86 -8.99 14.67
N VAL A 79 -3.52 -7.80 14.20
CA VAL A 79 -3.49 -6.56 14.96
C VAL A 79 -4.60 -5.63 14.49
N SER A 80 -5.38 -5.07 15.41
CA SER A 80 -6.39 -4.05 15.08
C SER A 80 -5.82 -2.65 15.18
N LEU A 81 -5.58 -2.02 14.03
CA LEU A 81 -5.06 -0.65 13.94
C LEU A 81 -6.05 0.37 14.51
N THR A 82 -7.35 0.17 14.30
CA THR A 82 -8.37 1.05 14.85
C THR A 82 -8.42 1.05 16.37
N ARG A 83 -8.11 -0.09 17.02
CA ARG A 83 -8.01 -0.18 18.49
C ARG A 83 -6.74 0.44 19.05
N LEU A 84 -5.62 0.30 18.34
CA LEU A 84 -4.31 0.78 18.81
C LEU A 84 -4.09 2.28 18.53
N TYR A 85 -4.52 2.74 17.34
CA TYR A 85 -4.20 4.05 16.80
C TYR A 85 -5.44 4.91 16.50
N GLY A 86 -6.63 4.38 16.78
CA GLY A 86 -7.91 5.07 16.56
C GLY A 86 -8.45 4.94 15.14
N ALA A 87 -9.69 5.37 14.94
CA ALA A 87 -10.38 5.26 13.65
C ALA A 87 -9.66 5.97 12.49
N GLN A 88 -8.88 7.02 12.80
CA GLN A 88 -8.11 7.76 11.80
C GLN A 88 -6.95 6.94 11.22
N ALA A 89 -6.48 5.88 11.87
CA ALA A 89 -5.38 5.06 11.35
C ALA A 89 -5.71 4.32 10.04
N VAL A 90 -6.99 4.31 9.66
CA VAL A 90 -7.50 3.61 8.48
C VAL A 90 -8.33 4.57 7.64
N LEU A 91 -8.13 4.53 6.32
CA LEU A 91 -8.94 5.25 5.33
C LEU A 91 -9.65 4.26 4.42
N GLU A 92 -10.87 4.59 4.00
CA GLU A 92 -11.63 3.74 3.08
C GLU A 92 -11.00 3.68 1.67
N GLN A 93 -10.41 4.79 1.22
CA GLN A 93 -9.75 4.90 -0.08
C GLN A 93 -8.75 6.05 -0.11
N ALA A 94 -7.78 5.98 -1.03
CA ALA A 94 -6.89 7.09 -1.37
C ALA A 94 -6.58 7.10 -2.88
N ALA A 95 -6.26 8.27 -3.43
CA ALA A 95 -5.77 8.37 -4.81
C ALA A 95 -4.35 7.78 -4.88
N LEU A 96 -4.04 7.01 -5.93
CA LEU A 96 -2.69 6.49 -6.14
C LEU A 96 -1.81 7.57 -6.76
N ASP A 97 -0.80 8.01 -6.01
CA ASP A 97 0.17 9.00 -6.47
C ASP A 97 1.55 8.37 -6.71
N LEU A 98 1.90 7.31 -5.96
CA LEU A 98 3.21 6.64 -6.03
C LEU A 98 3.10 5.12 -5.95
N VAL A 99 3.94 4.41 -6.69
CA VAL A 99 4.17 2.97 -6.54
C VAL A 99 5.61 2.75 -6.12
N LEU A 100 5.82 2.15 -4.94
CA LEU A 100 7.13 1.82 -4.41
C LEU A 100 7.30 0.30 -4.39
N ARG A 101 8.35 -0.20 -5.06
CA ARG A 101 8.71 -1.62 -5.03
C ARG A 101 9.84 -1.84 -4.04
N LEU A 102 9.58 -2.65 -3.03
CA LEU A 102 10.56 -3.11 -2.05
C LEU A 102 11.29 -4.33 -2.63
N GLU A 103 12.61 -4.32 -2.55
CA GLU A 103 13.49 -5.41 -2.99
C GLU A 103 14.49 -5.72 -1.88
N ASN A 104 14.74 -7.01 -1.62
CA ASN A 104 15.64 -7.45 -0.52
C ASN A 104 17.11 -7.59 -0.97
N THR A 105 17.45 -7.00 -2.11
CA THR A 105 18.78 -7.14 -2.71
C THR A 105 19.71 -6.06 -2.17
N VAL A 106 20.91 -6.45 -1.74
CA VAL A 106 22.04 -5.52 -1.62
C VAL A 106 22.43 -5.15 -3.03
N VAL A 107 21.85 -4.07 -3.56
CA VAL A 107 22.15 -3.62 -4.92
C VAL A 107 23.52 -2.94 -4.87
N ASP A 108 24.58 -3.68 -5.20
CA ASP A 108 25.97 -3.16 -5.30
C ASP A 108 26.11 -2.01 -6.32
N ASN A 109 25.08 -1.75 -7.13
CA ASN A 109 25.12 -0.70 -8.14
C ASN A 109 23.71 -0.14 -8.43
N TYR A 110 23.15 0.67 -7.52
CA TYR A 110 22.15 1.66 -7.94
C TYR A 110 22.88 2.69 -8.80
N ASP A 111 22.76 2.56 -10.12
CA ASP A 111 23.24 3.60 -11.02
C ASP A 111 22.40 4.86 -10.77
N ARG A 112 22.96 5.79 -10.00
CA ARG A 112 22.25 6.90 -9.32
C ARG A 112 21.50 7.84 -10.27
N LEU A 113 21.70 7.69 -11.58
CA LEU A 113 21.16 8.55 -12.61
C LEU A 113 20.48 7.80 -13.76
N GLN A 114 20.46 6.46 -13.75
CA GLN A 114 19.73 5.73 -14.78
C GLN A 114 18.26 5.59 -14.37
N PRO A 115 17.31 6.05 -15.19
CA PRO A 115 15.91 5.73 -14.98
C PRO A 115 15.77 4.20 -14.99
N VAL A 116 15.17 3.65 -13.94
CA VAL A 116 14.74 2.25 -13.95
C VAL A 116 13.73 2.10 -15.08
N GLN A 117 14.16 1.53 -16.21
CA GLN A 117 13.25 1.15 -17.29
C GLN A 117 12.54 -0.14 -16.88
N GLN A 118 11.42 -0.01 -16.17
CA GLN A 118 10.48 -1.12 -16.05
C GLN A 118 9.24 -0.83 -16.92
N PRO A 119 8.83 -1.77 -17.79
CA PRO A 119 7.60 -1.63 -18.56
C PRO A 119 6.42 -1.87 -17.62
N TRP A 120 5.73 -0.82 -17.20
CA TRP A 120 4.52 -0.97 -16.40
C TRP A 120 3.39 -1.51 -17.30
N SER A 121 2.97 -2.76 -17.10
CA SER A 121 1.67 -3.26 -17.57
C SER A 121 0.70 -3.24 -16.40
N LEU A 122 0.07 -2.08 -16.17
CA LEU A 122 -1.09 -1.93 -15.28
C LEU A 122 -2.37 -2.50 -15.90
#